data_AF-A0A2N1KN25-F1
#
_entry.id   AF-A0A2N1KN25-F1
#
_cell.length_a   1.000
_cell.length_b   1.000
_cell.length_c   1.000
_cell.angle_alpha   90.00
_cell.angle_beta   90.00
_cell.angle_gamma   90.00
#
_symmetry.space_group_name_H-M   'P 1'
#
loop_
_entity.id
_entity.type
_entity.pdbx_description
1 polymer ?
#
loop_
_entity_poly.entity_id
_entity_poly.type
_entity_poly.pdbx_seq_one_letter_code
_entity_poly.pdbx_strand_id
1 'polypeptide(L)'
;MLGIGISACKKKPSPEPSPTVPPSGTFSQIQRRILTPTCATAGCHASPQDPGYATHQLVLAAGQAYKNLFNVAPVNALAISDGLLRVKTYKSLESLFYHKLNFNASHHGGKFYGSPMPLGGSPLSVGQIDFVRRWIEAGAPETGIVADSTLLDDKTPSPGG
;
A
#
# COMPACT_ATOMS: atom_id res chain seq x y z
N MET A 1 50.23 42.21 22.10
CA MET A 1 50.12 41.12 21.12
C MET A 1 48.79 40.43 21.33
N LEU A 2 47.85 40.71 20.44
CA LEU A 2 46.53 40.11 20.34
C LEU A 2 46.70 38.64 19.89
N GLY A 3 46.05 37.69 20.57
CA GLY A 3 46.05 36.27 20.18
C GLY A 3 44.63 35.72 20.23
N ILE A 4 44.03 35.64 19.04
CA ILE A 4 42.62 35.31 18.75
C ILE A 4 42.37 33.79 18.86
N GLY A 5 41.22 33.41 19.40
CA GLY A 5 40.78 32.01 19.49
C GLY A 5 40.11 31.47 18.23
N ILE A 6 39.98 30.15 18.16
CA ILE A 6 38.99 29.44 17.32
C ILE A 6 38.57 28.14 18.02
N SER A 7 37.39 28.16 18.64
CA SER A 7 36.74 26.96 19.15
C SER A 7 36.00 26.29 17.99
N ALA A 8 36.40 25.07 17.64
CA ALA A 8 35.85 24.32 16.52
C ALA A 8 34.41 23.86 16.82
N CYS A 9 33.44 24.38 16.07
CA CYS A 9 32.07 23.89 16.06
C CYS A 9 32.02 22.44 15.56
N LYS A 10 31.66 21.50 16.43
CA LYS A 10 31.23 20.14 16.04
C LYS A 10 29.96 20.25 15.21
N LYS A 11 30.07 20.08 13.89
CA LYS A 11 28.94 19.93 12.98
C LYS A 11 28.22 18.62 13.33
N LYS A 12 27.02 18.71 13.90
CA LYS A 12 26.11 17.56 14.03
C LYS A 12 25.81 17.03 12.62
N PRO A 13 25.88 15.72 12.36
CA PRO A 13 25.38 15.19 11.10
C PRO A 13 23.87 15.45 11.05
N SER A 14 23.47 16.25 10.06
CA SER A 14 22.07 16.42 9.69
C SER A 14 21.57 15.10 9.12
N PRO A 15 20.37 14.63 9.48
CA PRO A 15 19.78 13.47 8.80
C PRO A 15 19.63 13.82 7.32
N GLU A 16 20.22 12.98 6.48
CA GLU A 16 20.08 12.99 5.04
C GLU A 16 18.59 12.79 4.69
N PRO A 17 17.99 13.59 3.79
CA PRO A 17 16.61 13.40 3.42
C PRO A 17 16.48 12.10 2.63
N SER A 18 15.92 11.08 3.28
CA SER A 18 15.31 9.93 2.60
C SER A 18 14.37 10.45 1.51
N PRO A 19 14.25 9.78 0.33
CA PRO A 19 13.45 10.29 -0.77
C PRO A 19 12.01 10.45 -0.30
N THR A 20 11.63 11.69 -0.04
CA THR A 20 10.35 12.01 0.60
C THR A 20 9.32 12.05 -0.51
N VAL A 21 8.60 10.95 -0.68
CA VAL A 21 7.34 10.94 -1.43
C VAL A 21 6.47 12.06 -0.86
N PRO A 22 5.91 12.96 -1.69
CA PRO A 22 5.13 14.08 -1.19
C PRO A 22 4.02 13.59 -0.24
N PRO A 23 3.81 14.22 0.93
CA PRO A 23 2.79 13.81 1.89
C PRO A 23 1.35 13.89 1.34
N SER A 24 1.17 14.56 0.19
CA SER A 24 -0.09 14.70 -0.52
C SER A 24 -0.30 13.69 -1.67
N GLY A 25 0.72 12.95 -2.09
CA GLY A 25 0.61 12.04 -3.25
C GLY A 25 -0.40 10.91 -3.02
N THR A 26 -1.08 10.45 -4.07
CA THR A 26 -2.13 9.42 -3.94
C THR A 26 -1.61 8.13 -3.31
N PHE A 27 -0.46 7.61 -3.74
CA PHE A 27 0.13 6.43 -3.10
C PHE A 27 0.57 6.70 -1.66
N SER A 28 1.09 7.90 -1.36
CA SER A 28 1.41 8.32 0.01
C SER A 28 0.18 8.28 0.92
N GLN A 29 -0.99 8.70 0.39
CA GLN A 29 -2.25 8.55 1.11
C GLN A 29 -2.69 7.10 1.28
N ILE A 30 -2.54 6.25 0.26
CA ILE A 30 -2.78 4.80 0.37
C ILE A 30 -1.91 4.21 1.48
N GLN A 31 -0.62 4.54 1.50
CA GLN A 31 0.29 4.07 2.55
C GLN A 31 -0.18 4.53 3.93
N ARG A 32 -0.39 5.83 4.12
CA ARG A 32 -0.65 6.43 5.43
C ARG A 32 -2.04 6.10 5.99
N ARG A 33 -3.06 6.01 5.13
CA ARG A 33 -4.46 5.90 5.53
C ARG A 33 -5.08 4.53 5.32
N ILE A 34 -4.40 3.64 4.60
CA ILE A 34 -4.87 2.27 4.36
C ILE A 34 -3.79 1.28 4.81
N LEU A 35 -2.64 1.22 4.14
CA LEU A 35 -1.67 0.14 4.36
C LEU A 35 -1.09 0.14 5.78
N THR A 36 -0.55 1.26 6.24
CA THR A 36 0.08 1.37 7.57
C THR A 36 -0.88 1.01 8.71
N PRO A 37 -2.10 1.58 8.80
CA PRO A 37 -2.98 1.31 9.92
C PRO A 37 -3.66 -0.06 9.89
N THR A 38 -3.84 -0.70 8.71
CA THR A 38 -4.68 -1.91 8.62
C THR A 38 -4.01 -3.13 7.99
N CYS A 39 -2.90 -2.99 7.26
CA CYS A 39 -2.27 -4.11 6.55
C CYS A 39 -0.83 -4.35 7.02
N ALA A 40 -0.02 -3.30 7.11
CA ALA A 40 1.38 -3.33 7.51
C ALA A 40 1.53 -3.30 9.04
N THR A 41 0.70 -4.08 9.72
CA THR A 41 0.74 -4.29 11.17
C THR A 41 1.53 -5.55 11.48
N ALA A 42 2.11 -5.61 12.69
CA ALA A 42 2.89 -6.75 13.13
C ALA A 42 2.05 -8.05 13.02
N GLY A 43 2.64 -9.07 12.40
CA GLY A 43 1.99 -10.35 12.15
C GLY A 43 1.20 -10.45 10.83
N CYS A 44 0.99 -9.34 10.13
CA CYS A 44 0.23 -9.30 8.86
C CYS A 44 1.15 -9.06 7.65
N HIS A 45 1.58 -7.81 7.43
CA HIS A 45 2.44 -7.41 6.30
C HIS A 45 3.49 -6.36 6.68
N ALA A 46 3.87 -6.29 7.95
CA ALA A 46 4.88 -5.34 8.43
C ALA A 46 6.31 -5.76 8.09
N SER A 47 6.61 -7.06 8.08
CA SER A 47 7.99 -7.54 7.95
C SER A 47 8.10 -8.96 7.39
N PRO A 48 9.28 -9.37 6.90
CA PRO A 48 9.56 -10.77 6.58
C PRO A 48 9.56 -11.71 7.79
N GLN A 49 9.57 -11.16 9.01
CA GLN A 49 9.52 -11.92 10.27
C GLN A 49 8.09 -12.20 10.72
N ASP A 50 7.09 -11.63 10.06
CA ASP A 50 5.69 -11.89 10.39
C ASP A 50 5.35 -13.37 10.13
N PRO A 51 4.58 -14.04 11.03
CA PRO A 51 4.22 -15.45 10.84
C PRO A 51 3.51 -15.74 9.51
N GLY A 52 2.75 -14.75 8.99
CA GLY A 52 2.09 -14.85 7.69
C GLY A 52 3.03 -14.82 6.49
N TYR A 53 4.24 -14.28 6.62
CA TYR A 53 5.10 -13.91 5.49
C TYR A 53 5.40 -15.06 4.54
N ALA A 54 5.60 -16.27 5.07
CA ALA A 54 5.87 -17.46 4.26
C ALA A 54 4.74 -17.77 3.25
N THR A 55 3.51 -17.35 3.54
CA THR A 55 2.33 -17.63 2.70
C THR A 55 2.07 -16.57 1.63
N HIS A 56 2.39 -15.29 1.89
CA HIS A 56 2.06 -14.18 0.99
C HIS A 56 3.30 -13.49 0.39
N GLN A 57 4.48 -13.66 1.00
CA GLN A 57 5.77 -13.09 0.59
C GLN A 57 5.70 -11.59 0.27
N LEU A 58 4.98 -10.83 1.09
CA LEU A 58 4.63 -9.44 0.82
C LEU A 58 4.79 -8.60 2.08
N VAL A 59 5.65 -7.59 1.99
CA VAL A 59 5.82 -6.52 3.01
C VAL A 59 5.21 -5.24 2.47
N LEU A 60 4.31 -4.63 3.25
CA LEU A 60 3.58 -3.39 2.95
C LEU A 60 4.00 -2.22 3.86
N ALA A 61 5.09 -2.39 4.62
CA ALA A 61 5.68 -1.31 5.40
C ALA A 61 6.08 -0.13 4.51
N ALA A 62 5.97 1.08 5.08
CA ALA A 62 6.36 2.31 4.41
C ALA A 62 7.82 2.24 3.92
N GLY A 63 8.08 2.74 2.71
CA GLY A 63 9.38 2.65 2.03
C GLY A 63 9.63 1.33 1.28
N GLN A 64 8.81 0.30 1.50
CA GLN A 64 8.92 -0.99 0.82
C GLN A 64 7.67 -1.33 -0.02
N ALA A 65 6.48 -0.86 0.39
CA ALA A 65 5.20 -1.24 -0.21
C ALA A 65 5.12 -1.03 -1.73
N TYR A 66 5.51 0.14 -2.25
CA TYR A 66 5.37 0.46 -3.67
C TYR A 66 6.10 -0.56 -4.55
N LYS A 67 7.41 -0.72 -4.34
CA LYS A 67 8.24 -1.68 -5.09
C LYS A 67 7.80 -3.14 -4.93
N ASN A 68 7.13 -3.47 -3.83
CA ASN A 68 6.59 -4.81 -3.60
C ASN A 68 5.23 -5.06 -4.26
N LEU A 69 4.52 -4.01 -4.66
CA LEU A 69 3.19 -4.05 -5.27
C LEU A 69 3.26 -3.85 -6.79
N PHE A 70 3.97 -2.80 -7.23
CA PHE A 70 3.95 -2.31 -8.59
C PHE A 70 4.56 -3.31 -9.57
N ASN A 71 3.73 -3.85 -10.48
CA ASN A 71 4.11 -4.84 -11.49
C ASN A 71 4.87 -6.07 -10.95
N VAL A 72 4.60 -6.46 -9.70
CA VAL A 72 5.18 -7.66 -9.08
C VAL A 72 4.22 -8.84 -9.21
N ALA A 73 4.74 -10.01 -9.58
CA ALA A 73 3.95 -11.25 -9.61
C ALA A 73 3.47 -11.62 -8.19
N PRO A 74 2.21 -12.06 -8.02
CA PRO A 74 1.75 -12.60 -6.75
C PRO A 74 2.30 -14.03 -6.54
N VAL A 75 2.13 -14.56 -5.33
CA VAL A 75 2.44 -15.98 -5.01
C VAL A 75 1.20 -16.86 -4.95
N ASN A 76 0.01 -16.26 -5.06
CA ASN A 76 -1.24 -17.01 -5.11
C ASN A 76 -1.38 -17.71 -6.47
N ALA A 77 -1.46 -19.04 -6.48
CA ALA A 77 -1.47 -19.85 -7.69
C ALA A 77 -2.63 -19.53 -8.66
N LEU A 78 -3.83 -19.26 -8.13
CA LEU A 78 -4.99 -18.89 -8.96
C LEU A 78 -4.79 -17.51 -9.59
N ALA A 79 -4.29 -16.54 -8.83
CA ALA A 79 -3.96 -15.21 -9.35
C ALA A 79 -2.89 -15.27 -10.44
N ILE A 80 -1.88 -16.13 -10.28
CA ILE A 80 -0.86 -16.39 -11.31
C ILE A 80 -1.50 -17.00 -12.57
N SER A 81 -2.32 -18.05 -12.40
CA SER A 81 -3.00 -18.72 -13.51
C SER A 81 -3.91 -17.78 -14.31
N ASP A 82 -4.43 -16.74 -13.66
CA ASP A 82 -5.29 -15.71 -14.26
C ASP A 82 -4.52 -14.50 -14.79
N GLY A 83 -3.18 -14.51 -14.73
CA GLY A 83 -2.35 -13.43 -15.26
C GLY A 83 -2.42 -12.12 -14.46
N LEU A 84 -2.82 -12.19 -13.18
CA LEU A 84 -2.84 -11.04 -12.30
C LEU A 84 -1.43 -10.65 -11.86
N LEU A 85 -1.21 -9.35 -11.71
CA LEU A 85 -0.08 -8.81 -10.93
C LEU A 85 -0.60 -8.35 -9.56
N ARG A 86 0.29 -8.12 -8.60
CA ARG A 86 -0.09 -7.48 -7.32
C ARG A 86 -0.77 -6.13 -7.60
N VAL A 87 -0.12 -5.28 -8.39
CA VAL A 87 -0.73 -4.12 -9.03
C VAL A 87 -0.35 -4.12 -10.51
N LYS A 88 -1.35 -4.13 -11.39
CA LYS A 88 -1.22 -3.99 -12.84
C LYS A 88 -1.72 -2.61 -13.25
N THR A 89 -0.83 -1.80 -13.82
CA THR A 89 -1.15 -0.42 -14.22
C THR A 89 -2.34 -0.38 -15.17
N TYR A 90 -3.23 0.61 -14.98
CA TYR A 90 -4.42 0.85 -15.81
C TYR A 90 -5.47 -0.28 -15.78
N LYS A 91 -5.34 -1.25 -14.86
CA LYS A 91 -6.14 -2.48 -14.88
C LYS A 91 -6.44 -2.97 -13.46
N SER A 92 -7.37 -2.33 -12.75
CA SER A 92 -7.70 -2.70 -11.37
C SER A 92 -8.25 -4.13 -11.26
N LEU A 93 -9.08 -4.57 -12.21
CA LEU A 93 -9.61 -5.94 -12.25
C LEU A 93 -8.56 -7.00 -12.57
N GLU A 94 -7.41 -6.61 -13.11
CA GLU A 94 -6.24 -7.49 -13.30
C GLU A 94 -5.17 -7.31 -12.20
N SER A 95 -5.54 -6.64 -11.10
CA SER A 95 -4.67 -6.38 -9.94
C SER A 95 -5.16 -7.14 -8.71
N LEU A 96 -4.35 -8.09 -8.22
CA LEU A 96 -4.66 -8.86 -7.03
C LEU A 96 -4.90 -7.95 -5.81
N PHE A 97 -4.15 -6.84 -5.68
CA PHE A 97 -4.35 -5.89 -4.59
C PHE A 97 -5.79 -5.39 -4.52
N TYR A 98 -6.40 -5.02 -5.66
CA TYR A 98 -7.79 -4.55 -5.69
C TYR A 98 -8.78 -5.64 -5.26
N HIS A 99 -8.60 -6.87 -5.74
CA HIS A 99 -9.39 -8.02 -5.31
C HIS A 99 -9.29 -8.25 -3.80
N LYS A 100 -8.08 -8.19 -3.21
CA LYS A 100 -7.90 -8.39 -1.77
C LYS A 100 -8.67 -7.38 -0.92
N LEU A 101 -8.91 -6.16 -1.40
CA LEU A 101 -9.64 -5.14 -0.63
C LEU A 101 -11.17 -5.33 -0.67
N ASN A 102 -11.68 -6.19 -1.57
CA ASN A 102 -13.11 -6.32 -1.81
C ASN A 102 -13.70 -7.55 -1.12
N PHE A 103 -14.57 -7.32 -0.14
CA PHE A 103 -15.24 -8.38 0.62
C PHE A 103 -16.47 -8.96 -0.12
N ASN A 104 -16.94 -8.30 -1.17
CA ASN A 104 -18.09 -8.79 -1.93
C ASN A 104 -17.66 -9.98 -2.80
N ALA A 105 -18.14 -11.19 -2.48
CA ALA A 105 -17.83 -12.41 -3.23
C ALA A 105 -18.16 -12.29 -4.74
N SER A 106 -19.22 -11.56 -5.10
CA SER A 106 -19.62 -11.34 -6.49
C SER A 106 -18.60 -10.55 -7.30
N HIS A 107 -17.73 -9.77 -6.64
CA HIS A 107 -16.63 -9.05 -7.29
C HIS A 107 -15.65 -9.97 -8.01
N HIS A 108 -15.46 -11.18 -7.46
CA HIS A 108 -14.41 -12.10 -7.91
C HIS A 108 -14.85 -12.99 -9.07
N GLY A 109 -16.08 -12.85 -9.58
CA GLY A 109 -16.59 -13.68 -10.67
C GLY A 109 -16.58 -15.18 -10.35
N GLY A 110 -16.79 -15.54 -9.08
CA GLY A 110 -16.74 -16.92 -8.60
C GLY A 110 -15.34 -17.45 -8.29
N LYS A 111 -14.30 -16.62 -8.42
CA LYS A 111 -12.91 -17.00 -8.09
C LYS A 111 -12.57 -16.66 -6.64
N PHE A 112 -11.57 -17.34 -6.08
CA PHE A 112 -11.11 -17.11 -4.71
C PHE A 112 -9.60 -16.96 -4.65
N TYR A 113 -9.12 -15.72 -4.51
CA TYR A 113 -7.69 -15.41 -4.37
C TYR A 113 -7.22 -15.35 -2.90
N GLY A 114 -7.84 -16.17 -2.05
CA GLY A 114 -7.69 -16.14 -0.59
C GLY A 114 -8.58 -15.11 0.09
N SER A 115 -8.71 -15.18 1.41
CA SER A 115 -9.58 -14.32 2.24
C SER A 115 -9.33 -12.83 2.03
N PRO A 116 -10.37 -11.98 2.03
CA PRO A 116 -10.22 -10.54 1.85
C PRO A 116 -9.41 -9.90 2.99
N MET A 117 -8.88 -8.71 2.73
CA MET A 117 -8.02 -7.92 3.61
C MET A 117 -8.70 -6.59 3.95
N PRO A 118 -8.62 -6.12 5.21
CA PRO A 118 -7.80 -6.66 6.31
C PRO A 118 -8.36 -7.97 6.89
N LEU A 119 -7.51 -8.99 7.05
CA LEU A 119 -7.93 -10.28 7.60
C LEU A 119 -8.28 -10.15 9.08
N GLY A 120 -9.51 -10.54 9.46
CA GLY A 120 -9.97 -10.46 10.85
C GLY A 120 -10.19 -9.03 11.37
N GLY A 121 -10.05 -8.02 10.50
CA GLY A 121 -10.32 -6.62 10.81
C GLY A 121 -11.60 -6.12 10.14
N SER A 122 -11.96 -4.86 10.39
CA SER A 122 -13.07 -4.21 9.69
C SER A 122 -12.74 -4.04 8.20
N PRO A 123 -13.72 -4.25 7.29
CA PRO A 123 -13.56 -3.94 5.88
C PRO A 123 -13.19 -2.47 5.67
N LEU A 124 -12.46 -2.20 4.58
CA LEU A 124 -12.28 -0.83 4.12
C LEU A 124 -13.62 -0.23 3.68
N SER A 125 -13.73 1.10 3.74
CA SER A 125 -14.90 1.78 3.19
C SER A 125 -14.94 1.70 1.66
N VAL A 126 -16.12 1.86 1.09
CA VAL A 126 -16.33 1.92 -0.37
C VAL A 126 -15.43 3.00 -0.99
N GLY A 127 -15.33 4.17 -0.37
CA GLY A 127 -14.46 5.25 -0.81
C GLY A 127 -12.96 4.93 -0.70
N GLN A 128 -12.51 4.24 0.35
CA GLN A 128 -11.12 3.77 0.42
C GLN A 128 -10.77 2.79 -0.70
N ILE A 129 -11.69 1.88 -1.02
CA ILE A 129 -11.53 0.92 -2.13
C ILE A 129 -11.56 1.65 -3.48
N ASP A 130 -12.46 2.62 -3.67
CA ASP A 130 -12.53 3.42 -4.89
C ASP A 130 -11.29 4.32 -5.08
N PHE A 131 -10.73 4.85 -4.00
CA PHE A 131 -9.48 5.61 -4.02
C PHE A 131 -8.32 4.76 -4.56
N VAL A 132 -8.18 3.53 -4.06
CA VAL A 132 -7.19 2.56 -4.57
C VAL A 132 -7.47 2.18 -6.03
N ARG A 133 -8.73 1.94 -6.39
CA ARG A 133 -9.13 1.63 -7.77
C ARG A 133 -8.68 2.75 -8.71
N ARG A 134 -9.02 4.00 -8.42
CA ARG A 134 -8.64 5.17 -9.24
C ARG A 134 -7.13 5.34 -9.36
N TRP A 135 -6.38 5.09 -8.28
CA TRP A 135 -4.93 5.09 -8.34
C TRP A 135 -4.39 4.05 -9.33
N ILE A 136 -4.90 2.82 -9.31
CA ILE A 136 -4.49 1.77 -10.26
C ILE A 136 -4.87 2.15 -11.70
N GLU A 137 -6.11 2.61 -11.90
CA GLU A 137 -6.64 3.02 -13.22
C GLU A 137 -5.87 4.21 -13.82
N ALA A 138 -5.25 5.06 -12.99
CA ALA A 138 -4.40 6.15 -13.44
C ALA A 138 -2.94 5.74 -13.71
N GLY A 139 -2.63 4.44 -13.73
CA GLY A 139 -1.29 3.91 -13.98
C GLY A 139 -0.47 3.67 -12.71
N ALA A 140 -1.09 3.71 -11.53
CA ALA A 140 -0.48 3.44 -10.24
C ALA A 140 0.81 4.22 -9.95
N PRO A 141 0.87 5.56 -10.16
CA PRO A 141 2.12 6.29 -9.97
C PRO A 141 2.53 6.34 -8.50
N GLU A 142 3.84 6.27 -8.24
CA GLU A 142 4.40 6.40 -6.88
C GLU A 142 4.22 7.82 -6.31
N THR A 143 4.30 8.82 -7.18
CA THR A 143 4.22 10.24 -6.84
C THR A 143 3.11 10.94 -7.61
N GLY A 144 2.76 12.16 -7.20
CA GLY A 144 1.65 12.92 -7.79
C GLY A 144 0.28 12.53 -7.24
N ILE A 145 -0.74 13.25 -7.72
CA ILE A 145 -2.13 13.13 -7.27
C ILE A 145 -2.98 12.71 -8.47
N VAL A 146 -3.66 11.58 -8.35
CA VAL A 146 -4.51 10.99 -9.41
C VAL A 146 -5.89 10.57 -8.91
N ALA A 147 -6.17 10.76 -7.63
CA ALA A 147 -7.46 10.47 -7.02
C ALA A 147 -7.79 11.53 -5.96
N ASP A 148 -9.08 11.87 -5.85
CA ASP A 148 -9.58 12.82 -4.85
C ASP A 148 -9.51 12.20 -3.45
N SER A 149 -8.82 12.87 -2.53
CA SER A 149 -8.65 12.42 -1.15
C SER A 149 -9.95 12.43 -0.35
N THR A 150 -10.99 13.14 -0.77
CA THR A 150 -12.31 13.13 -0.09
C THR A 150 -12.91 11.72 -0.03
N LEU A 151 -12.56 10.83 -0.96
CA LEU A 151 -12.95 9.41 -0.95
C LEU A 151 -12.46 8.68 0.31
N LEU A 152 -11.35 9.10 0.91
CA LEU A 152 -10.80 8.48 2.13
C LEU A 152 -11.59 8.84 3.41
N ASP A 153 -12.51 9.79 3.30
CA ASP A 153 -13.35 10.23 4.42
C ASP A 153 -14.70 9.50 4.43
N ASP A 154 -15.03 8.79 3.35
CA ASP A 154 -16.16 7.87 3.30
C ASP A 154 -16.10 6.81 4.42
N LYS A 155 -17.26 6.55 5.02
CA LYS A 155 -17.46 5.60 6.12
C LYS A 155 -18.39 4.45 5.75
N THR A 156 -18.92 4.42 4.53
CA THR A 156 -19.76 3.32 4.07
C THR A 156 -18.93 2.04 3.99
N PRO A 157 -19.23 0.99 4.78
CA PRO A 157 -18.48 -0.26 4.74
C PRO A 157 -18.58 -0.94 3.37
N SER A 158 -17.52 -1.64 2.95
CA SER A 158 -17.60 -2.51 1.78
C SER A 158 -18.71 -3.56 1.94
N PRO A 159 -19.56 -3.80 0.92
CA PRO A 159 -20.52 -4.89 0.96
C PRO A 159 -19.84 -6.25 1.19
N GLY A 160 -20.49 -7.12 1.96
CA GLY A 160 -20.05 -8.50 2.22
C GLY A 160 -19.05 -8.67 3.36
N GLY A 161 -18.72 -7.60 4.09
CA GLY A 161 -17.92 -7.67 5.32
C GLY A 161 -18.62 -7.10 6.54
#